data_AF-A0A966FDQ3-F1
#
_entry.id   AF-A0A966FDQ3-F1
#
_cell.length_a   1.000
_cell.length_b   1.000
_cell.length_c   1.000
_cell.angle_alpha   90.00
_cell.angle_beta   90.00
_cell.angle_gamma   90.00
#
_symmetry.space_group_name_H-M   'P 1'
#
loop_
_entity.id
_entity.type
_entity.pdbx_description
1 polymer ?
#
loop_
_entity_poly.entity_id
_entity_poly.type
_entity_poly.pdbx_seq_one_letter_code
_entity_poly.pdbx_strand_id
1 'polypeptide(L)'
;LGESSGDIRKRVEAARQRQRERFSGSDIVCNADMRVGEIRKICKLDETGESLIKAAMSQLQLSARGYHRVLKLARTIADLAGSENIQSVHLAEALQYRPRMNIMM
;
A
#
# COMPACT_ATOMS: atom_id res chain seq x y z
N LEU A 1 -14.10 10.38 -19.31
CA LEU A 1 -12.88 11.07 -19.79
C LEU A 1 -11.70 10.45 -19.05
N GLY A 2 -10.72 9.89 -19.76
CA GLY A 2 -9.53 9.30 -19.15
C GLY A 2 -8.48 10.37 -18.82
N GLU A 3 -7.69 10.16 -17.77
CA GLU A 3 -6.50 10.98 -17.49
C GLU A 3 -5.51 10.90 -18.66
N SER A 4 -4.80 12.00 -18.95
CA SER A 4 -3.74 11.98 -19.96
C SER A 4 -2.53 11.18 -19.44
N SER A 5 -1.74 10.61 -20.34
CA SER A 5 -0.49 9.94 -19.98
C SER A 5 0.49 10.88 -19.25
N GLY A 6 0.46 12.18 -19.57
CA GLY A 6 1.24 13.21 -18.88
C GLY A 6 0.82 13.40 -17.43
N ASP A 7 -0.48 13.39 -17.15
CA ASP A 7 -1.00 13.55 -15.78
C ASP A 7 -0.74 12.30 -14.92
N ILE A 8 -0.88 11.11 -15.51
CA ILE A 8 -0.49 9.85 -14.86
C ILE A 8 1.01 9.87 -14.53
N ARG A 9 1.86 10.28 -15.47
CA ARG A 9 3.31 10.36 -15.25
C ARG A 9 3.65 11.27 -14.08
N LYS A 10 3.07 12.47 -14.03
CA LYS A 10 3.29 13.43 -12.92
C LYS A 10 2.95 12.80 -11.57
N ARG A 11 1.80 12.11 -11.48
CA ARG A 11 1.34 11.44 -10.25
C ARG A 11 2.29 10.32 -9.82
N VAL A 12 2.76 9.52 -10.76
CA VAL A 12 3.74 8.45 -10.49
C VAL A 12 5.08 9.04 -10.03
N GLU A 13 5.58 10.10 -10.68
CA GLU A 13 6.83 10.76 -10.30
C GLU A 13 6.75 11.38 -8.90
N ALA A 14 5.62 12.02 -8.56
CA ALA A 14 5.36 12.55 -7.22
C ALA A 14 5.35 11.44 -6.16
N ALA A 15 4.68 10.32 -6.42
CA ALA A 15 4.67 9.17 -5.53
C ALA A 15 6.07 8.59 -5.31
N ARG A 16 6.88 8.51 -6.37
CA ARG A 16 8.28 8.06 -6.29
C ARG A 16 9.15 9.03 -5.50
N GLN A 17 8.92 10.33 -5.64
CA GLN A 17 9.65 11.34 -4.87
C GLN A 17 9.38 11.20 -3.37
N ARG A 18 8.11 11.03 -2.96
CA ARG A 18 7.75 10.76 -1.56
C ARG A 18 8.44 9.52 -1.00
N GLN A 19 8.56 8.46 -1.80
CA GLN A 19 9.27 7.24 -1.37
C GLN A 19 10.77 7.50 -1.19
N ARG A 20 11.42 8.22 -2.13
CA ARG A 20 12.83 8.59 -2.00
C ARG A 20 13.11 9.40 -0.74
N GLU A 21 12.25 10.38 -0.45
CA GLU A 21 12.37 11.20 0.75
C GLU A 21 12.21 10.37 2.02
N ARG A 22 11.16 9.55 2.07
CA ARG A 22 10.85 8.68 3.21
C ARG A 22 11.98 7.70 3.54
N PHE A 23 12.64 7.16 2.52
CA PHE A 23 13.69 6.16 2.66
C PHE A 23 15.10 6.73 2.55
N SER A 24 15.24 8.06 2.54
CA SER A 24 16.54 8.73 2.54
C SER A 24 17.40 8.24 3.71
N GLY A 25 18.65 7.86 3.42
CA GLY A 25 19.57 7.31 4.41
C GLY A 25 19.35 5.83 4.76
N SER A 26 18.47 5.12 4.04
CA SER A 26 18.30 3.66 4.17
C SER A 26 18.67 2.93 2.87
N ASP A 27 18.76 1.59 2.95
CA ASP A 27 18.96 0.72 1.78
C ASP A 27 17.64 0.36 1.05
N ILE A 28 16.52 0.97 1.45
CA ILE A 28 15.19 0.71 0.89
C ILE A 28 14.95 1.68 -0.27
N VAL A 29 14.65 1.14 -1.45
CA VAL A 29 14.44 1.95 -2.66
C VAL A 29 12.97 2.31 -2.83
N CYS A 30 12.06 1.45 -2.41
CA CYS A 30 10.62 1.68 -2.55
C CYS A 30 9.77 0.97 -1.49
N ASN A 31 8.48 1.28 -1.47
CA ASN A 31 7.53 0.68 -0.53
C ASN A 31 7.51 -0.86 -0.58
N ALA A 32 7.78 -1.45 -1.75
CA ALA A 32 7.80 -2.91 -1.90
C ALA A 32 8.95 -3.58 -1.14
N ASP A 33 10.06 -2.86 -0.93
CA ASP A 33 11.29 -3.38 -0.31
C ASP A 33 11.23 -3.30 1.23
N MET A 34 10.20 -2.67 1.80
CA MET A 34 10.04 -2.54 3.25
C MET A 34 10.12 -3.89 3.97
N ARG A 35 10.87 -3.95 5.08
CA ARG A 35 10.90 -5.10 5.99
C ARG A 35 9.82 -4.94 7.07
N VAL A 36 9.55 -6.00 7.84
CA VAL A 36 8.47 -5.98 8.86
C VAL A 36 8.59 -4.81 9.84
N GLY A 37 9.81 -4.49 10.28
CA GLY A 37 10.05 -3.34 11.15
C GLY A 37 9.62 -2.02 10.52
N GLU A 38 9.94 -1.81 9.25
CA GLU A 38 9.59 -0.59 8.51
C GLU A 38 8.10 -0.51 8.19
N ILE A 39 7.47 -1.64 7.86
CA ILE A 39 6.01 -1.70 7.69
C ILE A 39 5.31 -1.21 8.96
N ARG A 40 5.75 -1.66 10.15
CA ARG A 40 5.15 -1.24 11.42
C ARG A 40 5.34 0.23 11.73
N LYS A 41 6.43 0.85 11.27
CA LYS A 41 6.72 2.27 11.48
C LYS A 41 5.97 3.16 10.49
N ILE A 42 5.95 2.77 9.22
CA ILE A 42 5.52 3.61 8.08
C ILE A 42 4.05 3.38 7.70
N CYS A 43 3.56 2.14 7.83
CA CYS A 43 2.19 1.78 7.45
C CYS A 43 1.28 1.85 8.68
N LYS A 44 1.27 2.98 9.38
CA LYS A 44 0.34 3.23 10.48
C LYS A 44 -1.08 3.36 9.93
N LEU A 45 -2.01 2.74 10.63
CA LEU A 45 -3.44 2.80 10.35
C LEU A 45 -4.14 3.50 11.50
N ASP A 46 -5.22 4.20 11.19
CA ASP A 46 -6.18 4.64 12.19
C ASP A 46 -7.10 3.49 12.61
N GLU A 47 -7.98 3.73 13.58
CA GLU A 47 -8.92 2.72 14.09
C GLU A 47 -9.79 2.11 12.98
N THR A 48 -10.20 2.94 12.01
CA THR A 48 -11.00 2.52 10.86
C THR A 48 -10.21 1.56 9.97
N GLY A 49 -8.97 1.91 9.63
CA GLY A 49 -8.08 1.07 8.83
C GLY A 49 -7.71 -0.24 9.53
N GLU A 50 -7.46 -0.19 10.85
CA GLU A 50 -7.23 -1.39 11.65
C GLU A 50 -8.43 -2.34 11.66
N SER A 51 -9.64 -1.79 11.82
CA SER A 51 -10.87 -2.57 11.81
C SER A 51 -11.10 -3.23 10.46
N LEU A 52 -10.89 -2.48 9.37
CA LEU A 52 -11.02 -2.97 8.00
C LEU A 52 -10.04 -4.12 7.72
N ILE A 53 -8.76 -3.97 8.08
CA ILE A 53 -7.77 -5.00 7.79
C ILE A 53 -7.99 -6.25 8.65
N LYS A 54 -8.43 -6.10 9.91
CA LYS A 54 -8.79 -7.24 10.78
C LYS A 54 -9.97 -8.03 10.19
N ALA A 55 -11.02 -7.33 9.73
CA ALA A 55 -12.16 -7.96 9.06
C ALA A 55 -11.72 -8.69 7.77
N ALA A 56 -10.89 -8.04 6.95
CA ALA A 56 -10.37 -8.63 5.72
C ALA A 56 -9.48 -9.85 5.99
N MET A 57 -8.68 -9.84 7.06
CA MET A 57 -7.87 -11.01 7.44
C MET A 57 -8.73 -12.22 7.76
N SER A 58 -9.84 -12.02 8.48
CA SER A 58 -10.79 -13.09 8.82
C SER A 58 -11.55 -13.59 7.58
N GLN A 59 -12.11 -12.68 6.79
CA GLN A 59 -12.95 -13.04 5.64
C GLN A 59 -12.16 -13.61 4.46
N LEU A 60 -10.96 -13.08 4.20
CA LEU A 60 -10.14 -13.45 3.04
C LEU A 60 -9.03 -14.45 3.39
N GLN A 61 -8.98 -14.90 4.65
CA GLN A 61 -7.97 -15.83 5.18
C GLN A 61 -6.54 -15.37 4.85
N LEU A 62 -6.24 -14.10 5.10
CA LEU A 62 -4.94 -13.53 4.74
C LEU A 62 -3.86 -14.10 5.65
N SER A 63 -2.84 -14.71 5.04
CA SER A 63 -1.60 -15.02 5.76
C SER A 63 -0.90 -13.74 6.22
N ALA A 64 0.00 -13.85 7.19
CA ALA A 64 0.82 -12.71 7.64
C ALA A 64 1.58 -12.04 6.47
N ARG A 65 2.03 -12.83 5.48
CA ARG A 65 2.65 -12.31 4.26
C ARG A 65 1.65 -11.56 3.38
N GLY A 66 0.41 -12.06 3.25
CA GLY A 66 -0.67 -11.39 2.55
C GLY A 66 -1.01 -10.03 3.20
N TYR A 67 -1.14 -10.01 4.52
CA TYR A 67 -1.33 -8.79 5.31
C TYR A 67 -0.24 -7.75 5.04
N HIS A 68 1.04 -8.12 5.15
CA HIS A 68 2.15 -7.20 4.88
C HIS A 68 2.14 -6.70 3.43
N ARG A 69 1.80 -7.55 2.45
CA ARG A 69 1.69 -7.15 1.05
C ARG A 69 0.59 -6.10 0.85
N VAL A 70 -0.57 -6.28 1.49
CA VAL A 70 -1.68 -5.31 1.45
C VAL A 70 -1.23 -3.97 2.01
N LEU A 71 -0.53 -3.94 3.15
CA LEU A 71 -0.04 -2.68 3.73
C LEU A 71 0.93 -1.94 2.81
N LYS A 72 1.89 -2.64 2.21
CA LYS A 72 2.84 -2.03 1.25
C LYS A 72 2.12 -1.47 0.02
N LEU A 73 1.10 -2.18 -0.46
CA LEU A 73 0.30 -1.74 -1.60
C LEU A 73 -0.55 -0.52 -1.23
N ALA A 74 -1.24 -0.55 -0.09
CA ALA A 74 -2.02 0.58 0.42
C ALA A 74 -1.15 1.83 0.62
N ARG A 75 0.09 1.68 1.11
CA ARG A 75 1.06 2.78 1.20
C ARG A 75 1.41 3.37 -0.17
N THR A 76 1.52 2.53 -1.19
CA THR A 76 1.80 2.97 -2.57
C THR A 76 0.59 3.68 -3.18
N ILE A 77 -0.62 3.19 -2.94
CA ILE A 77 -1.87 3.84 -3.35
C ILE A 77 -2.00 5.21 -2.67
N ALA A 78 -1.73 5.29 -1.37
CA ALA A 78 -1.71 6.55 -0.62
C ALA A 78 -0.69 7.53 -1.20
N ASP A 79 0.51 7.06 -1.58
CA ASP A 79 1.52 7.88 -2.24
C ASP A 79 1.06 8.38 -3.61
N LEU A 80 0.33 7.58 -4.38
CA LEU A 80 -0.27 7.99 -5.65
C LEU A 80 -1.40 9.01 -5.45
N ALA A 81 -2.19 8.86 -4.37
CA ALA A 81 -3.27 9.78 -4.02
C ALA A 81 -2.77 11.10 -3.39
N GLY A 82 -1.49 11.19 -3.05
CA GLY A 82 -0.94 12.35 -2.34
C GLY A 82 -1.26 12.41 -0.86
N SER A 83 -1.71 11.30 -0.29
CA SER A 83 -2.05 11.21 1.12
C SER A 83 -0.82 10.89 1.98
N GLU A 84 -0.58 11.70 3.01
CA GLU A 84 0.48 11.43 3.99
C GLU A 84 0.22 10.13 4.75
N ASN A 85 -1.03 9.88 5.14
CA ASN A 85 -1.43 8.70 5.91
C ASN A 85 -2.13 7.66 5.04
N ILE A 86 -2.08 6.38 5.44
CA ILE A 86 -2.91 5.35 4.83
C ILE A 86 -4.34 5.55 5.37
N GLN A 87 -5.28 5.78 4.46
CA GLN A 87 -6.70 5.88 4.76
C GLN A 87 -7.39 4.55 4.41
N SER A 88 -8.56 4.33 4.98
CA SER A 88 -9.39 3.14 4.73
C SER A 88 -9.65 2.89 3.23
N VAL A 89 -9.81 3.96 2.43
CA VAL A 89 -9.98 3.87 0.97
C VAL A 89 -8.77 3.24 0.27
N HIS A 90 -7.54 3.56 0.69
CA HIS A 90 -6.33 2.98 0.10
C HIS A 90 -6.18 1.50 0.46
N LEU A 91 -6.59 1.12 1.68
CA LEU A 91 -6.65 -0.28 2.11
C LEU A 91 -7.69 -1.07 1.32
N ALA A 92 -8.90 -0.51 1.17
CA ALA A 92 -9.97 -1.15 0.41
C ALA A 92 -9.55 -1.38 -1.05
N GLU A 93 -8.89 -0.41 -1.68
CA GLU A 93 -8.35 -0.55 -3.02
C GLU A 93 -7.23 -1.61 -3.09
N ALA A 94 -6.29 -1.59 -2.13
CA ALA A 94 -5.23 -2.61 -2.06
C ALA A 94 -5.77 -4.04 -1.90
N LEU A 95 -6.84 -4.21 -1.13
CA LEU A 95 -7.51 -5.50 -0.95
C LEU A 95 -8.19 -5.99 -2.24
N GLN A 96 -8.74 -5.08 -3.05
CA GLN A 96 -9.36 -5.40 -4.34
C GLN A 96 -8.34 -5.85 -5.38
N TYR A 97 -7.14 -5.26 -5.39
CA TYR A 97 -6.06 -5.65 -6.31
C TYR A 97 -5.40 -6.99 -6.00
N ARG A 98 -5.87 -7.72 -4.99
CA ARG A 98 -5.38 -9.07 -4.72
C ARG A 98 -5.57 -9.89 -6.00
N PRO A 99 -4.49 -10.33 -6.67
CA PRO A 99 -4.63 -11.39 -7.66
C PRO A 99 -5.22 -12.55 -6.87
N ARG A 100 -6.38 -13.08 -7.28
CA ARG A 100 -6.80 -14.41 -6.81
C ARG A 100 -5.56 -15.26 -7.00
N MET A 101 -4.94 -15.71 -5.91
CA MET A 101 -3.94 -16.75 -6.05
C MET A 101 -4.71 -17.86 -6.72
N ASN A 102 -4.32 -18.17 -7.95
CA ASN A 102 -4.91 -19.24 -8.71
C ASN A 102 -4.69 -20.49 -7.85
N ILE A 103 -5.71 -20.90 -7.10
CA ILE A 103 -5.81 -22.25 -6.58
C ILE A 103 -6.22 -23.06 -7.80
N MET A 104 -5.24 -23.37 -8.65
CA MET A 104 -5.21 -24.64 -9.36
C MET A 104 -4.60 -25.60 -8.33
N MET A 105 -5.34 -26.54 -7.71
CA MET A 105 -5.87 -27.76 -8.34
C MET A 105 -4.89 -28.34 -9.35
#